data_AF-A0A919N2C8-F1
#
_entry.id   AF-A0A919N2C8-F1
#
_cell.length_a   1.000
_cell.length_b   1.000
_cell.length_c   1.000
_cell.angle_alpha   90.00
_cell.angle_beta   90.00
_cell.angle_gamma   90.00
#
_symmetry.space_group_name_H-M   'P 1'
#
loop_
_entity.id
_entity.type
_entity.pdbx_description
1 polymer ?
#
loop_
_entity_poly.entity_id
_entity_poly.type
_entity_poly.pdbx_seq_one_letter_code
_entity_poly.pdbx_strand_id
1 'polypeptide(L)'
;MSFDLGVLAIDGWTDVAEVVAMVERCRRADHAEGDLDPRIVGFYERLRAEFPDHPPGGDDSPWMSTPLDLGIDHVFMSLSFGVRSNPALELIQDLAADYGLTIWDPQDGSARRAVRPPSRDEVAGWWRDLLDGRCGEEEIQERVRPWIEEDAVAVDDPITAMGLQHLFGYGVTRDQLERWLDQGKRHDADPAGWQRDRFAGSVLAVRRDRGVEHARALALQLESQGRLSAADVARLLG
;
A
#
# COMPACT_ATOMS: atom_id res chain seq x y z
N MET A 1 -23.08 14.40 5.84
CA MET A 1 -22.50 13.45 6.81
C MET A 1 -21.00 13.66 6.79
N SER A 2 -20.33 13.58 7.95
CA SER A 2 -18.88 13.77 8.10
C SER A 2 -18.27 12.61 8.88
N PHE A 3 -16.96 12.48 8.82
CA PHE A 3 -16.19 11.55 9.61
C PHE A 3 -14.84 12.18 9.93
N ASP A 4 -14.22 11.76 11.03
CA ASP A 4 -12.97 12.35 11.52
C ASP A 4 -11.80 11.42 11.22
N LEU A 5 -10.62 11.98 10.99
CA LEU A 5 -9.39 11.24 10.76
C LEU A 5 -8.25 11.91 11.54
N GLY A 6 -7.36 11.10 12.13
CA GLY A 6 -6.14 11.59 12.77
C GLY A 6 -4.90 11.15 12.00
N VAL A 7 -3.94 12.05 11.85
CA VAL A 7 -2.59 11.74 11.37
C VAL A 7 -1.60 12.08 12.47
N LEU A 8 -0.77 11.12 12.84
CA LEU A 8 -0.03 11.10 14.10
C LEU A 8 1.45 10.78 13.86
N ALA A 9 2.35 11.53 14.49
CA ALA A 9 3.78 11.26 14.55
C ALA A 9 4.09 10.41 15.79
N ILE A 10 3.99 9.10 15.63
CA ILE A 10 4.34 8.12 16.67
C ILE A 10 5.51 7.29 16.16
N ASP A 11 6.55 7.15 16.98
CA ASP A 11 7.72 6.36 16.64
C ASP A 11 7.51 4.89 17.02
N GLY A 12 7.94 3.98 16.15
CA GLY A 12 7.82 2.54 16.37
C GLY A 12 6.70 1.87 15.56
N TRP A 13 6.65 0.54 15.63
CA TRP A 13 5.57 -0.24 15.03
C TRP A 13 4.31 -0.10 15.90
N THR A 14 3.21 0.30 15.26
CA THR A 14 1.96 0.81 15.85
C THR A 14 1.33 -0.13 16.87
N ASP A 15 1.63 0.07 18.16
CA ASP A 15 0.72 -0.38 19.22
C ASP A 15 -0.48 0.58 19.26
N VAL A 16 -1.66 0.05 18.91
CA VAL A 16 -2.92 0.81 18.96
C VAL A 16 -3.16 1.40 20.35
N ALA A 17 -2.69 0.75 21.42
CA ALA A 17 -2.80 1.28 22.77
C ALA A 17 -2.02 2.59 22.96
N GLU A 18 -0.84 2.74 22.33
CA GLU A 18 -0.05 3.98 22.38
C GLU A 18 -0.74 5.10 21.59
N VAL A 19 -1.31 4.77 20.42
CA VAL A 19 -2.10 5.69 19.62
C VAL A 19 -3.31 6.21 20.42
N VAL A 20 -4.05 5.29 21.04
CA VAL A 20 -5.20 5.64 21.88
C VAL A 20 -4.77 6.48 23.08
N ALA A 21 -3.66 6.14 23.74
CA ALA A 21 -3.14 6.93 24.84
C ALA A 21 -2.77 8.35 24.41
N MET A 22 -2.16 8.53 23.23
CA MET A 22 -1.83 9.83 22.68
C MET A 22 -3.09 10.66 22.37
N VAL A 23 -4.08 10.06 21.70
CA VAL A 23 -5.37 10.70 21.40
C VAL A 23 -6.06 11.16 22.69
N GLU A 24 -6.08 10.32 23.73
CA GLU A 24 -6.71 10.65 25.01
C GLU A 24 -5.99 11.78 25.76
N ARG A 25 -4.67 11.92 25.61
CA ARG A 25 -3.94 13.11 26.13
C ARG A 25 -4.39 14.38 25.40
N CYS A 26 -4.49 14.33 24.08
CA CYS A 26 -4.93 15.47 23.27
C CYS A 26 -6.34 15.92 23.65
N ARG A 27 -7.27 14.98 23.84
CA ARG A 27 -8.65 15.27 24.29
C ARG A 27 -8.74 15.93 25.66
N ARG A 28 -7.76 15.72 26.53
CA ARG A 28 -7.70 16.33 27.87
C ARG A 28 -7.08 17.73 27.87
N ALA A 29 -6.71 18.24 26.70
CA ALA A 29 -5.91 19.47 26.54
C ALA A 29 -4.57 19.42 27.29
N ASP A 30 -4.07 18.21 27.56
CA ASP A 30 -2.76 17.96 28.17
C ASP A 30 -1.75 17.80 27.04
N HIS A 31 -1.52 18.90 26.32
CA HIS A 31 -0.57 18.92 25.22
C HIS A 31 0.84 19.00 25.80
N ALA A 32 1.73 18.12 25.35
CA ALA A 32 3.15 18.24 25.65
C ALA A 32 3.64 19.61 25.17
N GLU A 33 4.36 20.36 25.99
CA GLU A 33 5.07 21.55 25.52
C GLU A 33 6.25 21.11 24.63
N GLY A 34 6.41 21.71 23.45
CA GLY A 34 7.49 21.36 22.54
C GLY A 34 7.42 22.01 21.16
N ASP A 35 8.46 21.78 20.36
CA ASP A 35 8.51 22.16 18.96
C ASP A 35 7.64 21.20 18.12
N LEU A 36 7.01 21.72 17.07
CA LEU A 36 6.23 20.90 16.13
C LEU A 36 7.12 19.81 15.50
N ASP A 37 6.61 18.58 15.41
CA ASP A 37 7.30 17.50 14.72
C ASP A 37 7.44 17.87 13.22
N PRO A 38 8.67 17.84 12.66
CA PRO A 38 8.90 18.26 11.29
C PRO A 38 8.15 17.41 10.25
N ARG A 39 7.80 16.16 10.58
CA ARG A 39 6.96 15.28 9.74
C ARG A 39 5.54 15.82 9.65
N ILE A 40 4.97 16.24 10.79
CA ILE A 40 3.63 16.83 10.87
C ILE A 40 3.59 18.17 10.15
N VAL A 41 4.60 19.01 10.35
CA VAL A 41 4.73 20.29 9.63
C VAL A 41 4.73 20.06 8.13
N GLY A 42 5.60 19.17 7.64
CA GLY A 42 5.70 18.87 6.22
C GLY A 42 4.42 18.26 5.63
N PHE A 43 3.78 17.34 6.36
CA PHE A 43 2.48 16.79 5.99
C PHE A 43 1.42 17.89 5.87
N TYR A 44 1.27 18.73 6.90
CA TYR A 44 0.23 19.73 7.00
C TYR A 44 0.40 20.86 5.97
N GLU A 45 1.63 21.28 5.69
CA GLU A 45 1.92 22.27 4.65
C GLU A 45 1.56 21.76 3.25
N ARG A 46 1.93 20.53 2.91
CA ARG A 46 1.60 19.95 1.60
C ARG A 46 0.12 19.67 1.44
N LEU A 47 -0.55 19.19 2.50
CA LEU A 47 -1.99 18.95 2.47
C LEU A 47 -2.77 20.25 2.19
N ARG A 48 -2.40 21.35 2.85
CA ARG A 48 -3.06 22.64 2.68
C ARG A 48 -2.74 23.36 1.38
N ALA A 49 -1.60 23.06 0.76
CA ALA A 49 -1.27 23.58 -0.56
C ALA A 49 -2.29 23.12 -1.60
N GLU A 50 -2.77 21.87 -1.48
CA GLU A 50 -3.79 21.30 -2.37
C GLU A 50 -5.22 21.55 -1.87
N PHE A 51 -5.44 21.45 -0.56
CA PHE A 51 -6.76 21.60 0.08
C PHE A 51 -6.71 22.65 1.20
N PRO A 52 -6.87 23.95 0.88
CA PRO A 52 -6.82 25.02 1.87
C PRO A 52 -7.84 24.82 3.00
N ASP A 53 -7.40 25.03 4.24
CA ASP A 53 -8.22 24.89 5.45
C ASP A 53 -8.56 26.24 6.11
N HIS A 54 -8.40 27.34 5.38
CA HIS A 54 -8.78 28.67 5.84
C HIS A 54 -9.94 29.23 4.99
N PRO A 55 -10.92 29.90 5.60
CA PRO A 55 -12.08 30.42 4.89
C PRO A 55 -11.73 31.43 3.78
N PRO A 56 -12.59 31.56 2.75
CA PRO A 56 -13.80 30.75 2.54
C PRO A 56 -13.49 29.40 1.89
N GLY A 57 -13.88 28.30 2.53
CA GLY A 57 -13.90 26.98 1.90
C GLY A 57 -15.02 26.94 0.85
N GLY A 58 -14.68 26.55 -0.38
CA GLY A 58 -15.67 26.40 -1.46
C GLY A 58 -16.60 25.20 -1.24
N ASP A 59 -17.67 25.11 -2.02
CA ASP A 59 -18.63 24.00 -1.96
C ASP A 59 -17.98 22.61 -2.20
N ASP A 60 -16.86 22.62 -2.93
CA ASP A 60 -16.03 21.44 -3.23
C ASP A 60 -14.99 21.11 -2.15
N SER A 61 -14.93 21.89 -1.06
CA SER A 61 -14.01 21.63 0.05
C SER A 61 -14.22 20.23 0.63
N PRO A 62 -13.14 19.45 0.84
CA PRO A 62 -13.26 18.16 1.51
C PRO A 62 -13.58 18.33 3.01
N TRP A 63 -13.29 19.50 3.58
CA TRP A 63 -13.38 19.81 5.00
C TRP A 63 -14.80 20.16 5.44
N MET A 64 -15.26 19.51 6.50
CA MET A 64 -16.52 19.82 7.20
C MET A 64 -16.31 20.72 8.40
N SER A 65 -15.06 20.82 8.89
CA SER A 65 -14.64 21.77 9.91
C SER A 65 -13.27 22.34 9.51
N THR A 66 -13.13 23.65 9.67
CA THR A 66 -11.89 24.40 9.40
C THR A 66 -11.67 25.44 10.49
N PRO A 67 -10.42 25.73 10.89
CA PRO A 67 -9.18 25.09 10.41
C PRO A 67 -9.05 23.63 10.87
N LEU A 68 -8.08 22.91 10.30
CA LEU A 68 -7.73 21.58 10.82
C LEU A 68 -7.12 21.74 12.22
N ASP A 69 -7.29 20.73 13.06
CA ASP A 69 -6.80 20.74 14.44
C ASP A 69 -5.35 20.23 14.47
N LEU A 70 -4.41 21.18 14.48
CA LEU A 70 -2.97 20.93 14.48
C LEU A 70 -2.42 20.93 15.91
N GLY A 71 -1.85 19.80 16.30
CA GLY A 71 -0.99 19.68 17.48
C GLY A 71 0.49 19.58 17.13
N ILE A 72 1.33 19.40 18.15
CA ILE A 72 2.78 19.24 17.98
C ILE A 72 3.14 17.98 17.19
N ASP A 73 2.42 16.89 17.43
CA ASP A 73 2.68 15.55 16.90
C ASP A 73 1.48 15.00 16.10
N HIS A 74 0.49 15.83 15.78
CA HIS A 74 -0.71 15.37 15.09
C HIS A 74 -1.45 16.43 14.29
N VAL A 75 -2.29 15.94 13.37
CA VAL A 75 -3.36 16.70 12.71
C VAL A 75 -4.66 15.90 12.82
N PHE A 76 -5.70 16.48 13.41
CA PHE A 76 -7.07 15.97 13.30
C PHE A 76 -7.85 16.77 12.26
N MET A 77 -8.68 16.06 11.51
CA MET A 77 -9.46 16.62 10.42
C MET A 77 -10.86 16.02 10.39
N SER A 78 -11.85 16.83 10.02
CA SER A 78 -13.22 16.38 9.80
C SER A 78 -13.54 16.47 8.31
N LEU A 79 -13.68 15.33 7.66
CA LEU A 79 -13.94 15.21 6.23
C LEU A 79 -15.42 15.00 5.94
N SER A 80 -15.83 15.44 4.77
CA SER A 80 -17.16 15.11 4.26
C SER A 80 -17.23 13.67 3.75
N PHE A 81 -18.37 13.02 3.96
CA PHE A 81 -18.60 11.69 3.39
C PHE A 81 -18.89 11.76 1.89
N GLY A 82 -18.27 10.88 1.11
CA GLY A 82 -18.52 10.69 -0.33
C GLY A 82 -17.41 11.22 -1.23
N VAL A 83 -17.67 11.18 -2.54
CA VAL A 83 -16.66 11.42 -3.60
C VAL A 83 -15.88 12.73 -3.48
N ARG A 84 -16.44 13.73 -2.80
CA ARG A 84 -15.80 15.04 -2.57
C ARG A 84 -14.53 14.94 -1.72
N SER A 85 -14.46 14.00 -0.77
CA SER A 85 -13.26 13.82 0.05
C SER A 85 -12.27 12.79 -0.48
N ASN A 86 -12.63 12.01 -1.52
CA ASN A 86 -11.73 10.98 -2.06
C ASN A 86 -10.35 11.52 -2.45
N PRO A 87 -10.22 12.65 -3.18
CA PRO A 87 -8.90 13.18 -3.53
C PRO A 87 -8.07 13.58 -2.30
N ALA A 88 -8.72 14.11 -1.25
CA ALA A 88 -8.05 14.45 -0.01
C ALA A 88 -7.62 13.19 0.75
N LEU A 89 -8.46 12.15 0.80
CA LEU A 89 -8.14 10.87 1.43
C LEU A 89 -6.96 10.16 0.75
N GLU A 90 -6.90 10.19 -0.57
CA GLU A 90 -5.76 9.67 -1.34
C GLU A 90 -4.49 10.43 -0.97
N LEU A 91 -4.52 11.77 -1.01
CA LEU A 91 -3.37 12.61 -0.67
C LEU A 91 -2.92 12.44 0.80
N ILE A 92 -3.87 12.31 1.74
CA ILE A 92 -3.55 12.07 3.16
C ILE A 92 -2.79 10.76 3.32
N GLN A 93 -3.20 9.70 2.63
CA GLN A 93 -2.52 8.41 2.69
C GLN A 93 -1.12 8.47 2.11
N ASP A 94 -0.95 9.12 0.96
CA ASP A 94 0.35 9.28 0.32
C ASP A 94 1.31 10.12 1.16
N LEU A 95 0.87 11.28 1.66
CA LEU A 95 1.70 12.13 2.51
C LEU A 95 2.01 11.44 3.84
N ALA A 96 1.04 10.75 4.46
CA ALA A 96 1.31 10.01 5.67
C ALA A 96 2.37 8.93 5.44
N ALA A 97 2.34 8.23 4.29
CA ALA A 97 3.37 7.25 3.96
C ALA A 97 4.75 7.89 3.73
N ASP A 98 4.81 8.99 2.97
CA ASP A 98 6.05 9.71 2.67
C ASP A 98 6.73 10.27 3.93
N TYR A 99 5.95 10.72 4.89
CA TYR A 99 6.44 11.24 6.17
C TYR A 99 6.55 10.17 7.27
N GLY A 100 6.17 8.92 6.99
CA GLY A 100 6.22 7.82 7.95
C GLY A 100 5.29 8.02 9.15
N LEU A 101 4.10 8.55 8.92
CA LEU A 101 3.06 8.87 9.91
C LEU A 101 2.04 7.74 10.06
N THR A 102 1.34 7.78 11.19
CA THR A 102 0.25 6.85 11.53
C THR A 102 -1.09 7.50 11.26
N ILE A 103 -1.98 6.78 10.57
CA ILE A 103 -3.38 7.16 10.38
C ILE A 103 -4.21 6.46 11.46
N TRP A 104 -4.99 7.25 12.18
CA TRP A 104 -5.95 6.78 13.18
C TRP A 104 -7.38 7.08 12.72
N ASP A 105 -8.22 6.05 12.77
CA ASP A 105 -9.65 6.14 12.52
C ASP A 105 -10.41 6.10 13.86
N PRO A 106 -10.97 7.24 14.32
CA PRO A 106 -11.77 7.30 15.54
C PRO A 106 -13.07 6.50 15.48
N GLN A 107 -13.58 6.17 14.29
CA GLN A 107 -14.87 5.52 14.15
C GLN A 107 -14.81 4.05 14.53
N ASP A 108 -13.70 3.36 14.25
CA ASP A 108 -13.48 1.96 14.64
C ASP A 108 -12.32 1.76 15.63
N GLY A 109 -11.58 2.82 15.93
CA GLY A 109 -10.44 2.79 16.84
C GLY A 109 -9.19 2.16 16.23
N SER A 110 -9.18 1.92 14.91
CA SER A 110 -8.02 1.37 14.22
C SER A 110 -6.92 2.42 14.07
N ALA A 111 -5.68 1.95 14.11
CA ALA A 111 -4.52 2.75 13.77
C ALA A 111 -3.62 1.92 12.85
N ARG A 112 -3.13 2.56 11.79
CA ARG A 112 -2.22 1.92 10.84
C ARG A 112 -1.11 2.88 10.46
N ARG A 113 0.10 2.36 10.34
CA ARG A 113 1.17 3.10 9.67
C ARG A 113 0.83 3.21 8.19
N ALA A 114 0.80 4.42 7.66
CA ALA A 114 0.63 4.58 6.22
C ALA A 114 1.89 4.03 5.52
N VAL A 115 1.68 3.10 4.59
CA VAL A 115 2.75 2.53 3.78
C VAL A 115 2.34 2.66 2.32
N ARG A 116 3.17 3.32 1.51
CA ARG A 116 2.93 3.34 0.06
C ARG A 116 3.44 2.04 -0.55
N PRO A 117 2.75 1.46 -1.53
CA PRO A 117 3.31 0.38 -2.33
C PRO A 117 4.69 0.78 -2.88
N PRO A 118 5.69 -0.09 -2.79
CA PRO A 118 7.00 0.21 -3.34
C PRO A 118 6.95 0.20 -4.86
N SER A 119 7.76 1.05 -5.48
CA SER A 119 8.03 0.97 -6.91
C SER A 119 8.86 -0.26 -7.25
N ARG A 120 8.84 -0.66 -8.53
CA ARG A 120 9.72 -1.73 -9.03
C ARG A 120 11.19 -1.41 -8.78
N ASP A 121 11.62 -0.16 -8.90
CA ASP A 121 13.02 0.20 -8.67
C ASP A 121 13.44 0.04 -7.21
N GLU A 122 12.55 0.37 -6.27
CA GLU A 122 12.77 0.14 -4.84
C GLU A 122 12.88 -1.35 -4.54
N VAL A 123 11.95 -2.17 -5.06
CA VAL A 123 12.02 -3.63 -4.93
C VAL A 123 13.34 -4.15 -5.53
N ALA A 124 13.71 -3.71 -6.73
CA ALA A 124 14.98 -4.09 -7.35
C ALA A 124 16.19 -3.70 -6.49
N GLY A 125 16.15 -2.55 -5.85
CA GLY A 125 17.15 -2.09 -4.88
C GLY A 125 17.29 -3.07 -3.72
N TRP A 126 16.17 -3.44 -3.09
CA TRP A 126 16.16 -4.36 -1.96
C TRP A 126 16.69 -5.76 -2.32
N TRP A 127 16.36 -6.27 -3.51
CA TRP A 127 16.94 -7.51 -4.02
C TRP A 127 18.46 -7.42 -4.13
N ARG A 128 18.99 -6.31 -4.66
CA ARG A 128 20.45 -6.11 -4.78
C ARG A 128 21.10 -5.97 -3.41
N ASP A 129 20.50 -5.22 -2.50
CA ASP A 129 21.02 -5.06 -1.14
C ASP A 129 21.14 -6.40 -0.42
N LEU A 130 20.13 -7.27 -0.55
CA LEU A 130 20.16 -8.61 0.01
C LEU A 130 21.26 -9.48 -0.63
N LEU A 131 21.36 -9.47 -1.97
CA LEU A 131 22.37 -10.24 -2.71
C LEU A 131 23.81 -9.76 -2.45
N ASP A 132 23.98 -8.47 -2.20
CA ASP A 132 25.28 -7.85 -1.90
C ASP A 132 25.64 -7.95 -0.41
N GLY A 133 24.76 -8.49 0.44
CA GLY A 133 24.96 -8.62 1.89
C GLY A 133 24.88 -7.28 2.64
N ARG A 134 24.23 -6.26 2.07
CA ARG A 134 24.02 -4.95 2.69
C ARG A 134 22.85 -4.92 3.68
N CYS A 135 21.95 -5.90 3.58
CA CYS A 135 20.87 -6.16 4.54
C CYS A 135 20.69 -7.66 4.76
N GLY A 136 20.10 -8.04 5.90
CA GLY A 136 19.76 -9.43 6.22
C GLY A 136 18.42 -9.88 5.62
N GLU A 137 18.18 -11.20 5.60
CA GLU A 137 16.89 -11.76 5.16
C GLU A 137 15.74 -11.32 6.07
N GLU A 138 15.95 -11.35 7.39
CA GLU A 138 14.96 -10.94 8.40
C GLU A 138 14.56 -9.47 8.22
N GLU A 139 15.55 -8.59 8.02
CA GLU A 139 15.31 -7.16 7.76
C GLU A 139 14.46 -6.94 6.50
N ILE A 140 14.73 -7.69 5.43
CA ILE A 140 13.94 -7.60 4.19
C ILE A 140 12.53 -8.16 4.38
N GLN A 141 12.38 -9.27 5.12
CA GLN A 141 11.06 -9.84 5.41
C GLN A 141 10.21 -8.86 6.22
N GLU A 142 10.76 -8.27 7.27
CA GLU A 142 10.09 -7.21 8.03
C GLU A 142 9.72 -6.02 7.16
N ARG A 143 10.62 -5.61 6.25
CA ARG A 143 10.38 -4.50 5.33
C ARG A 143 9.19 -4.77 4.40
N VAL A 144 9.08 -5.98 3.84
CA VAL A 144 8.04 -6.28 2.84
C VAL A 144 6.73 -6.81 3.44
N ARG A 145 6.75 -7.21 4.72
CA ARG A 145 5.60 -7.76 5.46
C ARG A 145 4.30 -6.96 5.29
N PRO A 146 4.28 -5.61 5.35
CA PRO A 146 3.03 -4.85 5.27
C PRO A 146 2.24 -5.11 3.99
N TRP A 147 2.92 -5.37 2.86
CA TRP A 147 2.28 -5.60 1.56
C TRP A 147 1.98 -7.08 1.27
N ILE A 148 2.45 -8.00 2.11
CA ILE A 148 2.29 -9.45 1.91
C ILE A 148 1.33 -10.05 2.93
N GLU A 149 1.46 -9.71 4.21
CA GLU A 149 0.68 -10.31 5.30
C GLU A 149 -0.43 -9.39 5.81
N GLU A 150 -0.19 -8.08 5.86
CA GLU A 150 -1.03 -7.16 6.64
C GLU A 150 -2.09 -6.43 5.81
N ASP A 151 -2.28 -6.84 4.55
CA ASP A 151 -3.25 -6.27 3.60
C ASP A 151 -3.21 -4.72 3.59
N ALA A 152 -2.03 -4.13 3.85
CA ALA A 152 -1.93 -2.73 4.24
C ALA A 152 -2.34 -1.79 3.09
N VAL A 153 -1.97 -2.17 1.86
CA VAL A 153 -2.43 -1.59 0.59
C VAL A 153 -2.25 -2.65 -0.50
N ALA A 154 -3.26 -2.82 -1.38
CA ALA A 154 -3.13 -3.66 -2.55
C ALA A 154 -2.03 -3.13 -3.48
N VAL A 155 -1.05 -3.97 -3.80
CA VAL A 155 -0.03 -3.65 -4.80
C VAL A 155 -0.62 -3.92 -6.18
N ASP A 156 -1.08 -2.87 -6.85
CA ASP A 156 -1.74 -2.98 -8.16
C ASP A 156 -0.81 -3.51 -9.25
N ASP A 157 0.48 -3.18 -9.17
CA ASP A 157 1.46 -3.65 -10.14
C ASP A 157 1.82 -5.14 -9.90
N PRO A 158 1.44 -6.06 -10.82
CA PRO A 158 1.66 -7.49 -10.61
C PRO A 158 3.15 -7.87 -10.59
N ILE A 159 4.02 -7.05 -11.19
CA ILE A 159 5.47 -7.26 -11.17
C ILE A 159 6.05 -6.92 -9.80
N THR A 160 5.70 -5.76 -9.23
CA THR A 160 6.04 -5.41 -7.84
C THR A 160 5.52 -6.46 -6.89
N ALA A 161 4.23 -6.85 -6.98
CA ALA A 161 3.64 -7.86 -6.10
C ALA A 161 4.41 -9.20 -6.16
N MET A 162 4.78 -9.64 -7.37
CA MET A 162 5.63 -10.84 -7.55
C MET A 162 7.02 -10.66 -6.91
N GLY A 163 7.63 -9.48 -7.06
CA GLY A 163 8.94 -9.17 -6.49
C GLY A 163 8.95 -9.20 -4.96
N LEU A 164 7.88 -8.68 -4.33
CA LEU A 164 7.69 -8.70 -2.88
C LEU A 164 7.48 -10.12 -2.35
N GLN A 165 6.66 -10.93 -3.05
CA GLN A 165 6.44 -12.34 -2.66
C GLN A 165 7.74 -13.15 -2.67
N HIS A 166 8.63 -12.89 -3.63
CA HIS A 166 9.94 -13.54 -3.69
C HIS A 166 10.86 -13.11 -2.53
N LEU A 167 10.93 -11.82 -2.21
CA LEU A 167 11.68 -11.33 -1.06
C LEU A 167 11.18 -11.90 0.27
N PHE A 168 9.86 -12.10 0.39
CA PHE A 168 9.26 -12.61 1.61
C PHE A 168 9.48 -14.12 1.79
N GLY A 169 9.26 -14.92 0.74
CA GLY A 169 9.10 -16.36 0.87
C GLY A 169 10.35 -17.21 0.68
N TYR A 170 11.39 -16.71 0.01
CA TYR A 170 12.50 -17.58 -0.44
C TYR A 170 13.86 -16.87 -0.40
N GLY A 171 14.92 -17.65 -0.23
CA GLY A 171 16.28 -17.20 -0.49
C GLY A 171 16.39 -16.69 -1.93
N VAL A 172 16.91 -15.47 -2.07
CA VAL A 172 17.00 -14.76 -3.34
C VAL A 172 18.31 -15.08 -4.04
N THR A 173 18.25 -15.37 -5.35
CA THR A 173 19.43 -15.56 -6.21
C THR A 173 19.51 -14.50 -7.30
N ARG A 174 20.73 -14.30 -7.82
CA ARG A 174 20.97 -13.37 -8.94
C ARG A 174 20.14 -13.75 -10.18
N ASP A 175 20.03 -15.03 -10.48
CA ASP A 175 19.21 -15.54 -11.60
C ASP A 175 17.70 -15.28 -11.40
N GLN A 176 17.22 -15.28 -10.15
CA GLN A 176 15.84 -14.88 -9.87
C GLN A 176 15.64 -13.38 -10.10
N LEU A 177 16.62 -12.54 -9.70
CA LEU A 177 16.56 -11.09 -9.93
C LEU A 177 16.50 -10.77 -11.41
N GLU A 178 17.40 -11.37 -12.19
CA GLU A 178 17.47 -11.16 -13.64
C GLU A 178 16.18 -11.59 -14.33
N ARG A 179 15.61 -12.74 -13.94
CA ARG A 179 14.31 -13.18 -14.45
C ARG A 179 13.20 -12.23 -14.08
N TRP A 180 13.14 -11.76 -12.83
CA TRP A 180 12.12 -10.82 -12.39
C TRP A 180 12.21 -9.48 -13.16
N LEU A 181 13.43 -8.97 -13.39
CA LEU A 181 13.65 -7.78 -14.22
C LEU A 181 13.22 -7.98 -15.68
N ASP A 182 13.48 -9.16 -16.26
CA ASP A 182 13.00 -9.51 -17.61
C ASP A 182 11.47 -9.57 -17.67
N GLN A 183 10.83 -10.14 -16.65
CA GLN A 183 9.36 -10.13 -16.54
C GLN A 183 8.81 -8.70 -16.50
N GLY A 184 9.47 -7.78 -15.78
CA GLY A 184 9.13 -6.35 -15.79
C GLY A 184 9.16 -5.75 -17.18
N LYS A 185 10.26 -5.96 -17.93
CA LYS A 185 10.39 -5.46 -19.31
C LYS A 185 9.32 -6.03 -20.24
N ARG A 186 9.01 -7.32 -20.11
CA ARG A 186 7.96 -7.98 -20.90
C ARG A 186 6.58 -7.42 -20.59
N HIS A 187 6.29 -7.21 -19.30
CA HIS A 187 5.04 -6.59 -18.86
C HIS A 187 4.92 -5.17 -19.42
N ASP A 188 5.98 -4.36 -19.40
CA ASP A 188 5.94 -2.99 -19.92
C ASP A 188 5.71 -2.93 -21.43
N ALA A 189 6.22 -3.93 -22.17
CA ALA A 189 6.03 -4.03 -23.61
C ALA A 189 4.62 -4.54 -24.00
N ASP A 190 4.07 -5.51 -23.26
CA ASP A 190 2.74 -6.08 -23.51
C ASP A 190 2.10 -6.61 -22.21
N PRO A 191 1.41 -5.74 -21.44
CA PRO A 191 0.81 -6.14 -20.16
C PRO A 191 -0.22 -7.27 -20.31
N ALA A 192 -1.03 -7.20 -21.37
CA ALA A 192 -2.09 -8.17 -21.63
C ALA A 192 -1.52 -9.54 -22.04
N GLY A 193 -0.51 -9.55 -22.92
CA GLY A 193 0.20 -10.77 -23.30
C GLY A 193 0.94 -11.40 -22.13
N TRP A 194 1.64 -10.58 -21.34
CA TRP A 194 2.31 -11.04 -20.12
C TRP A 194 1.33 -11.70 -19.15
N GLN A 195 0.17 -11.06 -18.93
CA GLN A 195 -0.85 -11.59 -18.03
C GLN A 195 -1.41 -12.94 -18.53
N ARG A 196 -1.70 -13.05 -19.83
CA ARG A 196 -2.11 -14.33 -20.45
C ARG A 196 -1.06 -15.42 -20.26
N ASP A 197 0.21 -15.11 -20.53
CA ASP A 197 1.32 -16.07 -20.39
C ASP A 197 1.48 -16.55 -18.94
N ARG A 198 1.35 -15.64 -17.97
CA ARG A 198 1.40 -15.98 -16.54
C ARG A 198 0.30 -16.97 -16.16
N PHE A 199 -0.94 -16.68 -16.52
CA PHE A 199 -2.08 -17.55 -16.21
C PHE A 199 -2.00 -18.90 -16.93
N ALA A 200 -1.57 -18.90 -18.19
CA ALA A 200 -1.26 -20.12 -18.92
C ALA A 200 -0.22 -20.98 -18.17
N GLY A 201 0.86 -20.35 -17.67
CA GLY A 201 1.86 -20.99 -16.83
C GLY A 201 1.27 -21.62 -15.56
N SER A 202 0.39 -20.92 -14.85
CA SER A 202 -0.31 -21.45 -13.66
C SER A 202 -1.16 -22.67 -13.98
N VAL A 203 -1.92 -22.66 -15.09
CA VAL A 203 -2.72 -23.80 -15.54
C VAL A 203 -1.83 -25.00 -15.84
N LEU A 204 -0.72 -24.80 -16.56
CA LEU A 204 0.23 -25.86 -16.89
C LEU A 204 0.91 -26.44 -15.64
N ALA A 205 1.25 -25.60 -14.66
CA ALA A 205 1.79 -26.04 -13.38
C ALA A 205 0.78 -26.91 -12.61
N VAL A 206 -0.49 -26.47 -12.50
CA VAL A 206 -1.55 -27.27 -11.88
C VAL A 206 -1.77 -28.58 -12.63
N ARG A 207 -1.71 -28.58 -13.97
CA ARG A 207 -1.83 -29.80 -14.77
C ARG A 207 -0.73 -30.81 -14.44
N ARG A 208 0.51 -30.32 -14.33
CA ARG A 208 1.68 -31.14 -13.96
C ARG A 208 1.56 -31.69 -12.54
N ASP A 209 1.14 -30.85 -11.59
CA ASP A 209 1.24 -31.16 -10.16
C ASP A 209 -0.02 -31.83 -9.58
N ARG A 210 -1.20 -31.54 -10.15
CA ARG A 210 -2.53 -31.98 -9.66
C ARG A 210 -3.40 -32.66 -10.73
N GLY A 211 -2.90 -32.79 -11.95
CA GLY A 211 -3.59 -33.48 -13.04
C GLY A 211 -4.57 -32.61 -13.84
N VAL A 212 -5.13 -33.21 -14.89
CA VAL A 212 -5.88 -32.50 -15.95
C VAL A 212 -7.20 -31.90 -15.44
N GLU A 213 -7.94 -32.58 -14.58
CA GLU A 213 -9.25 -32.06 -14.10
C GLU A 213 -9.09 -30.78 -13.26
N HIS A 214 -8.08 -30.71 -12.39
CA HIS A 214 -7.78 -29.49 -11.63
C HIS A 214 -7.34 -28.35 -12.55
N ALA A 215 -6.53 -28.65 -13.57
CA ALA A 215 -6.11 -27.66 -14.55
C ALA A 215 -7.29 -27.15 -15.38
N ARG A 216 -8.21 -28.03 -15.77
CA ARG A 216 -9.45 -27.67 -16.48
C ARG A 216 -10.32 -26.76 -15.62
N ALA A 217 -10.54 -27.09 -14.34
CA ALA A 217 -11.31 -26.26 -13.43
C ALA A 217 -10.71 -24.85 -13.30
N LEU A 218 -9.39 -24.75 -13.13
CA LEU A 218 -8.70 -23.45 -13.07
C LEU A 218 -8.79 -22.68 -14.39
N ALA A 219 -8.58 -23.34 -15.54
CA ALA A 219 -8.62 -22.69 -16.85
C ALA A 219 -10.01 -22.10 -17.15
N LEU A 220 -11.08 -22.84 -16.87
CA LEU A 220 -12.47 -22.37 -17.05
C LEU A 220 -12.81 -21.22 -16.10
N GLN A 221 -12.33 -21.27 -14.85
CA GLN A 221 -12.47 -20.15 -13.92
C GLN A 221 -11.80 -18.89 -14.46
N LEU A 222 -10.56 -18.99 -14.94
CA LEU A 222 -9.81 -17.85 -15.50
C LEU A 222 -10.46 -17.31 -16.79
N GLU A 223 -11.06 -18.17 -17.61
CA GLU A 223 -11.85 -17.75 -18.77
C GLU A 223 -13.08 -16.95 -18.36
N SER A 224 -13.86 -17.43 -17.38
CA SER A 224 -15.05 -16.71 -16.88
C SER A 224 -14.73 -15.33 -16.31
N GLN A 225 -13.50 -15.14 -15.82
CA GLN A 225 -13.00 -13.87 -15.30
C GLN A 225 -12.38 -12.97 -16.39
N GLY A 226 -12.41 -13.40 -17.66
CA GLY A 226 -11.79 -12.70 -18.78
C GLY A 226 -10.26 -12.67 -18.73
N ARG A 227 -9.63 -13.52 -17.91
CA ARG A 227 -8.16 -13.59 -17.74
C ARG A 227 -7.49 -14.47 -18.80
N LEU A 228 -8.23 -15.40 -19.39
CA LEU A 228 -7.84 -16.21 -20.54
C LEU A 228 -8.96 -16.20 -21.59
N SER A 229 -8.62 -16.36 -22.86
CA SER A 229 -9.62 -16.55 -23.92
C SER A 229 -10.04 -18.02 -24.05
N ALA A 230 -11.20 -18.28 -24.65
CA ALA A 230 -11.62 -19.65 -25.02
C ALA A 230 -10.55 -20.38 -25.85
N ALA A 231 -9.86 -19.64 -26.74
CA ALA A 231 -8.77 -20.18 -27.56
C ALA A 231 -7.55 -20.56 -26.72
N ASP A 232 -7.23 -19.78 -25.68
CA ASP A 232 -6.15 -20.12 -24.74
C ASP A 232 -6.50 -21.37 -23.94
N VAL A 233 -7.72 -21.48 -23.43
CA VAL A 233 -8.18 -22.67 -22.69
C VAL A 233 -8.09 -23.93 -23.56
N ALA A 234 -8.61 -23.87 -24.80
CA ALA A 234 -8.54 -24.98 -25.75
C ALA A 234 -7.08 -25.39 -26.02
N ARG A 235 -6.18 -24.42 -26.24
CA ARG A 235 -4.75 -24.68 -26.46
C ARG A 235 -4.07 -25.33 -25.24
N LEU A 236 -4.43 -24.94 -24.02
CA LEU A 236 -3.79 -25.42 -22.79
C LEU A 236 -4.24 -26.83 -22.38
N LEU A 237 -5.48 -27.20 -22.68
CA LEU A 237 -6.07 -28.46 -22.27
C LEU A 237 -5.94 -29.56 -23.33
N GLY A 238 -5.79 -29.19 -24.61
CA GLY A 238 -5.77 -30.13 -25.76
C GLY A 238 -7.18 -30.53 -26.17
#